data_AF-A0A1G9GRY3-F1
#
_entry.id   AF-A0A1G9GRY3-F1
#
_cell.length_a   1.000
_cell.length_b   1.000
_cell.length_c   1.000
_cell.angle_alpha   90.00
_cell.angle_beta   90.00
_cell.angle_gamma   90.00
#
_symmetry.space_group_name_H-M   'P 1'
#
loop_
_entity.id
_entity.type
_entity.pdbx_description
1 polymer ?
#
loop_
_entity_poly.entity_id
_entity_poly.type
_entity_poly.pdbx_seq_one_letter_code
_entity_poly.pdbx_strand_id
1 'polypeptide(L)'
;MRAQAGRMELLEKVTAVRAGAAAAVLLIATAVLTVVGVGFSTWLITMVALSTGAALTLTTPYALLLALTGWGLVTGFAVNTGGQLTFGASDLRHLGLLLALGVVASRYSPGPASGSASASRV
;
A
#
# COMPACT_ATOMS: atom_id res chain seq x y z
N MET A 1 11.16 -30.75 3.34
CA MET A 1 11.75 -29.54 2.72
C MET A 1 10.97 -29.05 1.49
N ARG A 2 10.64 -29.89 0.49
CA ARG A 2 9.87 -29.46 -0.71
C ARG A 2 8.49 -28.81 -0.42
N ALA A 3 7.74 -29.31 0.55
CA ALA A 3 6.43 -28.76 0.90
C ALA A 3 6.49 -27.33 1.49
N GLN A 4 7.59 -26.96 2.17
CA GLN A 4 7.77 -25.60 2.69
C GLN A 4 8.16 -24.62 1.59
N ALA A 5 8.98 -25.04 0.63
CA ALA A 5 9.36 -24.23 -0.52
C ALA A 5 8.13 -23.86 -1.39
N GLY A 6 7.27 -24.83 -1.69
CA GLY A 6 6.04 -24.57 -2.48
C GLY A 6 5.07 -23.62 -1.77
N ARG A 7 4.97 -23.68 -0.44
CA ARG A 7 4.15 -22.75 0.35
C ARG A 7 4.70 -21.32 0.31
N MET A 8 6.01 -21.14 0.40
CA MET A 8 6.64 -19.82 0.31
C MET A 8 6.43 -19.18 -1.07
N GLU A 9 6.59 -19.95 -2.14
CA GLU A 9 6.36 -19.47 -3.51
C GLU A 9 4.90 -19.02 -3.74
N LEU A 10 3.93 -19.79 -3.21
CA LEU A 10 2.52 -19.43 -3.29
C LEU A 10 2.22 -18.14 -2.53
N LEU A 11 2.77 -17.97 -1.32
CA LEU A 11 2.57 -16.76 -0.50
C LEU A 11 3.15 -15.53 -1.19
N GLU A 12 4.30 -15.65 -1.84
CA GLU A 12 4.91 -14.57 -2.61
C GLU A 12 4.03 -14.17 -3.80
N LYS A 13 3.53 -15.16 -4.57
CA LYS A 13 2.61 -14.91 -5.69
C LYS A 13 1.32 -14.22 -5.24
N VAL A 14 0.72 -14.66 -4.13
CA VAL A 14 -0.47 -14.03 -3.56
C VAL A 14 -0.17 -12.59 -3.13
N THR A 15 0.99 -12.37 -2.52
CA THR A 15 1.43 -11.03 -2.10
C THR A 15 1.61 -10.11 -3.30
N ALA A 16 2.21 -10.59 -4.39
CA ALA A 16 2.37 -9.83 -5.63
C ALA A 16 1.01 -9.42 -6.23
N VAL A 17 0.03 -10.32 -6.26
CA VAL A 17 -1.33 -10.03 -6.73
C VAL A 17 -2.01 -8.97 -5.86
N ARG A 18 -1.88 -9.08 -4.53
CA ARG A 18 -2.41 -8.07 -3.60
C ARG A 18 -1.76 -6.71 -3.80
N ALA A 19 -0.45 -6.68 -4.04
CA ALA A 19 0.27 -5.44 -4.31
C ALA A 19 -0.24 -4.77 -5.60
N GLY A 20 -0.44 -5.56 -6.67
CA GLY A 20 -1.03 -5.08 -7.92
C GLY A 20 -2.45 -4.53 -7.74
N ALA A 21 -3.30 -5.24 -7.00
CA ALA A 21 -4.66 -4.79 -6.68
C ALA A 21 -4.65 -3.49 -5.87
N ALA A 22 -3.76 -3.38 -4.87
CA ALA A 22 -3.61 -2.16 -4.09
C ALA A 22 -3.15 -0.97 -4.95
N ALA A 23 -2.21 -1.17 -5.88
CA ALA A 23 -1.78 -0.14 -6.81
C ALA A 23 -2.93 0.34 -7.71
N ALA A 24 -3.79 -0.57 -8.18
CA ALA A 24 -4.99 -0.23 -8.94
C ALA A 24 -5.96 0.62 -8.11
N VAL A 25 -6.15 0.30 -6.82
CA VAL A 25 -6.97 1.12 -5.91
C VAL A 25 -6.40 2.53 -5.76
N LEU A 26 -5.08 2.69 -5.62
CA LEU A 26 -4.45 4.02 -5.56
C LEU A 26 -4.67 4.81 -6.85
N LEU A 27 -4.61 4.16 -8.02
CA LEU A 27 -4.90 4.80 -9.31
C LEU A 27 -6.36 5.27 -9.40
N ILE A 28 -7.31 4.42 -9.02
CA ILE A 28 -8.74 4.77 -9.02
C ILE A 28 -8.99 5.93 -8.05
N ALA A 29 -8.45 5.86 -6.83
CA ALA A 29 -8.57 6.94 -5.85
C ALA A 29 -7.99 8.25 -6.38
N THR A 30 -6.83 8.19 -7.06
CA THR A 30 -6.21 9.37 -7.70
C THR A 30 -7.17 9.98 -8.72
N ALA A 31 -7.75 9.18 -9.62
CA ALA A 31 -8.71 9.67 -10.60
C ALA A 31 -9.94 10.32 -9.96
N VAL A 32 -10.52 9.69 -8.92
CA VAL A 32 -11.68 10.24 -8.19
C VAL A 32 -11.33 11.56 -7.51
N LEU A 33 -10.21 11.63 -6.79
CA LEU A 33 -9.78 12.83 -6.06
C LEU A 33 -9.48 13.99 -7.02
N THR A 34 -8.89 13.70 -8.19
CA THR A 34 -8.71 14.68 -9.27
C THR A 34 -10.05 15.23 -9.77
N VAL A 35 -11.02 14.36 -10.09
CA VAL A 35 -12.32 14.77 -10.64
C VAL A 35 -13.14 15.56 -9.62
N VAL A 36 -13.10 15.15 -8.35
CA VAL A 36 -13.80 15.85 -7.26
C VAL A 36 -13.10 17.18 -6.90
N GLY A 37 -11.84 17.35 -7.28
CA GLY A 37 -11.09 18.59 -7.03
C GLY A 37 -10.80 18.81 -5.54
N VAL A 38 -10.48 17.74 -4.80
CA VAL A 38 -10.20 17.86 -3.36
C VAL A 38 -8.88 18.58 -3.11
N GLY A 39 -8.80 19.25 -1.95
CA GLY A 39 -7.54 19.88 -1.51
C GLY A 39 -6.43 18.84 -1.24
N PHE A 40 -5.18 19.29 -1.38
CA PHE A 40 -3.98 18.46 -1.22
C PHE A 40 -3.95 17.65 0.09
N SER A 41 -4.32 18.26 1.22
CA SER A 41 -4.31 17.58 2.52
C SER A 41 -5.25 16.38 2.56
N THR A 42 -6.48 16.53 2.04
CA THR A 42 -7.45 15.42 1.96
C THR A 42 -6.92 14.31 1.06
N TRP A 43 -6.36 14.67 -0.09
CA TRP A 43 -5.76 13.71 -1.02
C TRP A 43 -4.62 12.92 -0.38
N LEU A 44 -3.68 13.61 0.25
CA LEU A 44 -2.53 13.00 0.92
C LEU A 44 -2.98 12.03 2.02
N ILE A 45 -3.94 12.44 2.86
CA ILE A 45 -4.49 11.58 3.92
C ILE A 45 -5.14 10.32 3.31
N THR A 46 -5.92 10.46 2.23
CA THR A 46 -6.53 9.31 1.55
C THR A 46 -5.48 8.34 1.04
N MET A 47 -4.44 8.83 0.37
CA MET A 47 -3.36 7.97 -0.15
C MET A 47 -2.58 7.28 0.96
N VAL A 48 -2.26 7.99 2.04
CA VAL A 48 -1.62 7.40 3.24
C VAL A 48 -2.49 6.29 3.83
N ALA A 49 -3.79 6.52 3.99
CA ALA A 49 -4.71 5.54 4.55
C ALA A 49 -4.80 4.27 3.69
N LEU A 50 -4.95 4.43 2.37
CA LEU A 50 -5.04 3.32 1.43
C LEU A 50 -3.72 2.52 1.36
N SER A 51 -2.58 3.19 1.23
CA SER A 51 -1.27 2.54 1.20
C SER A 51 -0.96 1.81 2.52
N THR A 52 -1.25 2.43 3.66
CA THR A 52 -1.02 1.83 4.99
C THR A 52 -1.92 0.62 5.20
N GLY A 53 -3.21 0.73 4.88
CA GLY A 53 -4.16 -0.38 5.00
C GLY A 53 -3.78 -1.57 4.12
N ALA A 54 -3.36 -1.32 2.88
CA ALA A 54 -2.87 -2.37 1.99
C ALA A 54 -1.57 -3.00 2.50
N ALA A 55 -0.64 -2.20 3.02
CA ALA A 55 0.66 -2.67 3.53
C ALA A 55 0.53 -3.72 4.66
N LEU A 56 -0.57 -3.73 5.41
CA LEU A 56 -0.88 -4.76 6.41
C LEU A 56 -0.97 -6.19 5.83
N THR A 57 -1.10 -6.31 4.51
CA THR A 57 -1.25 -7.61 3.82
C THR A 57 -0.09 -7.94 2.89
N LEU A 58 0.96 -7.10 2.90
CA LEU A 58 2.08 -7.16 1.96
C LEU A 58 3.41 -7.44 2.66
N THR A 59 4.35 -8.06 1.94
CA THR A 59 5.75 -8.10 2.39
C THR A 59 6.37 -6.70 2.24
N THR A 60 7.43 -6.43 3.01
CA THR A 60 8.07 -5.12 3.06
C THR A 60 8.48 -4.55 1.68
N PRO A 61 9.04 -5.33 0.74
CA PRO A 61 9.36 -4.81 -0.60
C PRO A 61 8.13 -4.29 -1.35
N TYR A 62 7.01 -5.03 -1.32
CA TYR A 62 5.77 -4.60 -1.98
C TYR A 62 5.11 -3.43 -1.26
N ALA A 63 5.20 -3.36 0.07
CA ALA A 63 4.72 -2.21 0.83
C ALA A 63 5.49 -0.93 0.49
N LEU A 64 6.82 -1.01 0.33
CA LEU A 64 7.66 0.10 -0.10
C LEU A 64 7.34 0.54 -1.54
N LEU A 65 7.20 -0.40 -2.47
CA LEU A 65 6.80 -0.12 -3.85
C LEU A 65 5.43 0.56 -3.92
N LEU A 66 4.49 0.12 -3.09
CA LEU A 66 3.16 0.71 -3.03
C LEU A 66 3.19 2.14 -2.45
N ALA A 67 4.00 2.39 -1.42
CA ALA A 67 4.20 3.73 -0.87
C ALA A 67 4.84 4.68 -1.90
N LEU A 68 5.84 4.21 -2.65
CA LEU A 68 6.45 4.97 -3.75
C LEU A 68 5.44 5.29 -4.85
N THR A 69 4.58 4.32 -5.19
CA THR A 69 3.52 4.51 -6.18
C THR A 69 2.51 5.55 -5.70
N GLY A 70 2.02 5.44 -4.46
CA GLY A 70 1.10 6.42 -3.87
C GLY A 70 1.70 7.82 -3.86
N TRP A 71 2.98 7.95 -3.49
CA TRP A 71 3.69 9.23 -3.53
C TRP A 71 3.79 9.79 -4.95
N GLY A 72 4.21 8.97 -5.93
CA GLY A 72 4.31 9.39 -7.33
C GLY A 72 2.99 9.91 -7.89
N LEU A 73 1.86 9.31 -7.49
CA LEU A 73 0.53 9.77 -7.87
C LEU A 73 0.15 11.10 -7.21
N VAL A 74 0.47 11.28 -5.93
CA VAL A 74 0.25 12.57 -5.23
C VAL A 74 1.07 13.68 -5.90
N THR A 75 2.36 13.49 -6.13
CA THR A 75 3.21 14.54 -6.74
C THR A 75 2.89 14.79 -8.21
N GLY A 76 2.59 13.73 -8.96
CA GLY A 76 2.35 13.81 -10.41
C GLY A 76 1.02 14.46 -10.76
N PHE A 77 0.00 14.36 -9.90
CA PHE A 77 -1.35 14.85 -10.18
C PHE A 77 -1.86 15.92 -9.22
N ALA A 78 -1.49 15.86 -7.94
CA ALA A 78 -1.97 16.84 -6.96
C ALA A 78 -1.08 18.09 -6.87
N VAL A 79 0.21 17.97 -7.20
CA VAL A 79 1.19 19.07 -7.08
C VAL A 79 1.55 19.67 -8.44
N ASN A 80 1.68 18.84 -9.48
CA ASN A 80 2.00 19.31 -10.83
C ASN A 80 0.83 19.10 -11.79
N THR A 81 0.42 20.16 -12.48
CA THR A 81 -0.61 20.15 -13.54
C THR A 81 -0.20 19.38 -14.80
N GLY A 82 0.94 18.68 -14.80
CA GLY A 82 1.52 18.03 -15.99
C GLY A 82 2.35 16.77 -15.73
N GLY A 83 2.25 16.11 -14.57
CA GLY A 83 2.94 14.82 -14.36
C GLY A 83 4.45 14.91 -14.13
N GLN A 84 5.01 16.08 -13.85
CA GLN A 84 6.43 16.22 -13.51
C GLN A 84 6.68 15.80 -12.05
N LEU A 85 7.77 15.08 -11.79
CA LEU A 85 8.22 14.72 -10.45
C LEU A 85 9.25 15.78 -9.98
N THR A 86 8.78 16.92 -9.48
CA THR A 86 9.64 17.86 -8.76
C THR A 86 9.62 17.53 -7.27
N PHE A 87 10.80 17.35 -6.68
CA PHE A 87 10.96 17.08 -5.25
C PHE A 87 11.38 18.36 -4.52
N GLY A 88 10.46 18.99 -3.81
CA GLY A 88 10.78 20.00 -2.80
C GLY A 88 11.25 19.37 -1.48
N ALA A 89 11.82 20.17 -0.57
CA ALA A 89 12.26 19.68 0.74
C ALA A 89 11.10 19.16 1.62
N SER A 90 9.89 19.71 1.46
CA SER A 90 8.66 19.22 2.09
C SER A 90 8.21 17.87 1.55
N ASP A 91 8.46 17.61 0.28
CA ASP A 91 8.04 16.39 -0.44
C ASP A 91 8.81 15.17 0.06
N LEU A 92 10.10 15.34 0.32
CA LEU A 92 10.94 14.29 0.91
C LEU A 92 10.47 13.89 2.32
N ARG A 93 9.91 14.83 3.11
CA ARG A 93 9.38 14.52 4.45
C ARG A 93 8.11 13.66 4.36
N HIS A 94 7.20 14.00 3.46
CA HIS A 94 5.97 13.23 3.24
C HIS A 94 6.26 11.84 2.67
N LEU A 95 7.18 11.74 1.72
CA LEU A 95 7.65 10.47 1.20
C LEU A 95 8.29 9.62 2.31
N GLY A 96 9.16 10.21 3.13
CA GLY A 96 9.76 9.54 4.28
C GLY A 96 8.72 9.00 5.26
N LEU A 97 7.66 9.76 5.53
CA LEU A 97 6.56 9.34 6.40
C LEU A 97 5.78 8.14 5.81
N LEU A 98 5.43 8.19 4.53
CA LEU A 98 4.74 7.11 3.81
C LEU A 98 5.55 5.81 3.83
N LEU A 99 6.87 5.90 3.58
CA LEU A 99 7.76 4.76 3.63
C LEU A 99 7.85 4.18 5.05
N ALA A 100 7.98 5.03 6.07
CA ALA A 100 8.05 4.60 7.46
C ALA A 100 6.77 3.87 7.90
N LEU A 101 5.59 4.44 7.60
CA LEU A 101 4.29 3.84 7.94
C LEU A 101 4.09 2.51 7.21
N GLY A 102 4.44 2.43 5.92
CA GLY A 102 4.35 1.19 5.14
C GLY A 102 5.24 0.08 5.71
N VAL A 103 6.47 0.42 6.12
CA VAL A 103 7.38 -0.55 6.78
C VAL A 103 6.75 -1.01 8.09
N VAL A 104 6.34 -0.09 8.96
CA VAL A 104 5.75 -0.42 10.27
C VAL A 104 4.51 -1.31 10.08
N ALA A 105 3.57 -0.93 9.22
CA ALA A 105 2.36 -1.70 8.94
C ALA A 105 2.66 -3.12 8.43
N SER A 106 3.63 -3.28 7.51
CA SER A 106 4.03 -4.61 7.01
C SER A 106 4.59 -5.54 8.09
N ARG A 107 5.12 -4.96 9.19
CA ARG A 107 5.60 -5.72 10.35
C ARG A 107 4.51 -6.10 11.34
N TYR A 108 3.37 -5.39 11.31
CA TYR A 108 2.21 -5.65 12.16
C TYR A 108 1.15 -6.55 11.52
N SER A 109 1.38 -7.08 10.31
CA SER A 109 0.45 -7.96 9.58
C SER A 109 -0.21 -8.97 10.55
N PRO A 110 -1.51 -8.83 10.87
CA PRO A 110 -2.17 -9.75 11.78
C PRO A 110 -2.11 -11.15 11.17
N GLY A 111 -1.54 -12.09 11.92
CA GLY A 111 -1.56 -13.50 11.53
C GLY A 111 -3.01 -13.96 11.29
N PRO A 112 -3.22 -14.99 10.45
CA PRO A 112 -4.56 -15.51 10.20
C PRO A 112 -5.22 -15.84 11.53
N ALA A 113 -6.41 -15.30 11.77
CA ALA A 113 -7.22 -15.61 12.94
C ALA A 113 -7.26 -17.13 13.10
N SER A 114 -6.64 -17.64 14.16
CA SER A 114 -6.61 -19.06 14.49
C SER A 114 -8.04 -19.57 14.56
N GLY A 115 -8.41 -20.45 13.62
CA GLY A 115 -9.74 -20.98 13.50
C GLY A 115 -10.20 -21.64 14.79
N SER A 116 -11.38 -21.23 15.28
CA SER A 116 -12.16 -21.98 16.25
C SER A 116 -12.75 -23.22 15.56
N ALA A 117 -11.90 -24.19 15.24
CA ALA A 117 -12.33 -25.54 14.94
C ALA A 117 -12.67 -26.22 16.29
N SER A 118 -13.84 -25.90 16.83
CA SER A 118 -14.49 -26.77 17.82
C SER A 118 -15.03 -27.97 17.05
N ALA A 119 -14.13 -28.93 16.81
CA ALA A 119 -14.50 -30.28 16.38
C ALA A 119 -15.22 -30.94 17.55
N SER A 120 -16.54 -30.72 17.61
CA SER A 120 -17.47 -31.53 18.37
C SER A 120 -17.43 -32.96 17.84
N ARG A 121 -16.55 -33.79 18.41
CA ARG A 121 -16.72 -35.25 18.39
C ARG A 121 -17.77 -35.59 19.45
N VAL A 122 -18.97 -35.95 18.99
CA VAL A 122 -19.84 -36.96 19.60
C VAL A 122 -20.51 -37.70 18.46
#